data_AF-A0A7V5TMF6-F1
#
_entry.id   AF-A0A7V5TMF6-F1
#
_cell.length_a   1.000
_cell.length_b   1.000
_cell.length_c   1.000
_cell.angle_alpha   90.00
_cell.angle_beta   90.00
_cell.angle_gamma   90.00
#
_symmetry.space_group_name_H-M   'P 1'
#
loop_
_entity.id
_entity.type
_entity.pdbx_description
1 polymer ?
#
loop_
_entity_poly.entity_id
_entity_poly.type
_entity_poly.pdbx_seq_one_letter_code
_entity_poly.pdbx_strand_id
1 'polypeptide(L)'
;SPLLHAVGDALLTEVQTFGVLLDIYRRVPAIYANYNSYDEVAHKMGPTHRAAFRTLREIDRRIRQIDRMRTRYRGRRYALHILSDHGNSPATPFRWRAGMSLGEFVGEQAAGAASVDEQAHWAVPSADKARYMLAEWEGLERRLPPRLRRALTPLREHVSRRVTPVSVADYDLDRQQDIVVSASGPLAHIYLNISRRPLDLIEVVLLHPQMVDGLLGVEGVGAVIGRAGERTIVLGRDGGVTVLDAARVVVREPCPLTMFGEPDYVARQVHYLSHFPHSGDLIVLGAVGRDGRVVGFEGQMATHGGLGGAQGEPFIVWPTEFPYEPGALQDAQEMYAYFSALARPKG
;
A
#
# COMPACT_ATOMS: atom_id res chain seq x y z
N SER A 1 -19.02 -0.85 22.46
CA SER A 1 -18.63 -2.09 23.16
C SER A 1 -18.26 -3.15 22.12
N PRO A 2 -17.20 -3.96 22.33
CA PRO A 2 -16.86 -5.08 21.45
C PRO A 2 -18.04 -6.03 21.18
N LEU A 3 -18.97 -6.14 22.14
CA LEU A 3 -20.19 -6.95 22.00
C LEU A 3 -21.22 -6.34 21.04
N LEU A 4 -21.34 -5.01 20.98
CA LEU A 4 -22.27 -4.34 20.06
C LEU A 4 -21.80 -4.44 18.60
N HIS A 5 -20.50 -4.34 18.37
CA HIS A 5 -19.92 -4.58 17.04
C HIS A 5 -20.07 -6.05 16.63
N ALA A 6 -19.69 -6.99 17.50
CA ALA A 6 -19.85 -8.42 17.19
C ALA A 6 -21.31 -8.82 16.88
N VAL A 7 -22.30 -8.20 17.54
CA VAL A 7 -23.72 -8.43 17.26
C VAL A 7 -24.12 -7.78 15.92
N GLY A 8 -23.65 -6.58 15.61
CA GLY A 8 -23.89 -5.93 14.32
C GLY A 8 -23.32 -6.74 13.15
N ASP A 9 -22.09 -7.22 13.28
CA ASP A 9 -21.38 -7.98 12.23
C ASP A 9 -22.02 -9.36 12.02
N ALA A 10 -22.47 -10.00 13.11
CA ALA A 10 -23.21 -11.25 13.05
C ALA A 10 -24.58 -11.08 12.37
N LEU A 11 -25.32 -10.02 12.70
CA LEU A 11 -26.60 -9.71 12.05
C LEU A 11 -26.42 -9.41 10.56
N LEU A 12 -25.39 -8.66 10.19
CA LEU A 12 -25.08 -8.36 8.80
C LEU A 12 -24.78 -9.65 8.01
N THR A 13 -23.96 -10.53 8.59
CA THR A 13 -23.63 -11.85 8.02
C THR A 13 -24.89 -12.70 7.79
N GLU A 14 -25.84 -12.68 8.73
CA GLU A 14 -27.10 -13.41 8.61
C GLU A 14 -28.02 -12.84 7.53
N VAL A 15 -28.20 -11.52 7.50
CA VAL A 15 -29.01 -10.82 6.48
C VAL A 15 -28.44 -11.06 5.09
N GLN A 16 -27.11 -10.97 4.94
CA GLN A 16 -26.43 -11.24 3.68
C GLN A 16 -26.63 -12.68 3.23
N THR A 17 -26.48 -13.65 4.15
CA THR A 17 -26.72 -15.06 3.84
C THR A 17 -28.17 -15.27 3.40
N PHE A 18 -29.14 -14.66 4.08
CA PHE A 18 -30.54 -14.74 3.68
C PHE A 18 -30.78 -14.20 2.26
N GLY A 19 -30.15 -13.07 1.91
CA GLY A 19 -30.17 -12.51 0.56
C GLY A 19 -29.68 -13.53 -0.48
N VAL A 20 -28.52 -14.16 -0.24
CA VAL A 20 -27.98 -15.19 -1.14
C VAL A 20 -28.95 -16.37 -1.31
N LEU A 21 -29.58 -16.84 -0.22
CA LEU A 21 -30.55 -17.94 -0.29
C LEU A 21 -31.80 -17.55 -1.11
N LEU A 22 -32.28 -16.32 -0.96
CA LEU A 22 -33.40 -15.79 -1.74
C LEU A 22 -33.04 -15.67 -3.22
N ASP A 23 -31.82 -15.24 -3.54
CA ASP A 23 -31.33 -15.14 -4.92
C ASP A 23 -31.16 -16.51 -5.58
N ILE A 24 -30.72 -17.52 -4.83
CA ILE A 24 -30.71 -18.92 -5.30
C ILE A 24 -32.14 -19.36 -5.62
N TYR A 25 -33.10 -19.09 -4.73
CA TYR A 25 -34.52 -19.42 -4.93
C TYR A 25 -35.11 -18.72 -6.16
N ARG A 26 -34.77 -17.43 -6.35
CA ARG A 26 -35.19 -16.60 -7.49
C ARG A 26 -34.44 -16.90 -8.79
N ARG A 27 -33.43 -17.77 -8.77
CA ARG A 27 -32.64 -18.19 -9.95
C ARG A 27 -31.85 -17.04 -10.58
N VAL A 28 -31.34 -16.13 -9.75
CA VAL A 28 -30.51 -14.99 -10.20
C VAL A 28 -29.31 -15.48 -11.04
N PRO A 29 -28.94 -14.79 -12.14
CA PRO A 29 -27.89 -15.26 -13.04
C PRO A 29 -26.50 -15.44 -12.43
N ALA A 30 -26.10 -14.56 -11.52
CA ALA A 30 -24.84 -14.61 -10.80
C ALA A 30 -25.04 -13.97 -9.43
N ILE A 31 -24.44 -14.54 -8.39
CA ILE A 31 -24.58 -14.09 -7.00
C ILE A 31 -23.19 -13.91 -6.43
N TYR A 32 -22.90 -12.71 -5.92
CA TYR A 32 -21.66 -12.38 -5.23
C TYR A 32 -21.98 -11.88 -3.82
N ALA A 33 -21.27 -12.41 -2.84
CA ALA A 33 -21.41 -12.02 -1.44
C ALA A 33 -20.03 -11.95 -0.78
N ASN A 34 -19.77 -10.85 -0.09
CA ASN A 34 -18.53 -10.62 0.66
C ASN A 34 -18.78 -10.68 2.18
N TYR A 35 -18.15 -11.63 2.86
CA TYR A 35 -18.24 -11.80 4.32
C TYR A 35 -17.02 -11.17 5.02
N ASN A 36 -17.11 -9.89 5.36
CA ASN A 36 -16.00 -9.09 5.90
C ASN A 36 -15.73 -9.26 7.41
N SER A 37 -16.64 -9.90 8.14
CA SER A 37 -16.60 -9.97 9.62
C SER A 37 -15.31 -10.56 10.21
N TYR A 38 -14.63 -11.49 9.52
CA TYR A 38 -13.33 -12.00 9.98
C TYR A 38 -12.29 -10.88 10.04
N ASP A 39 -12.24 -10.06 9.00
CA ASP A 39 -11.26 -9.00 8.85
C ASP A 39 -11.41 -7.94 9.95
N GLU A 40 -12.63 -7.52 10.23
CA GLU A 40 -12.92 -6.55 11.30
C GLU A 40 -12.47 -7.02 12.68
N VAL A 41 -12.64 -8.32 12.97
CA VAL A 41 -12.21 -8.90 14.25
C VAL A 41 -10.70 -9.13 14.25
N ALA A 42 -10.12 -9.56 13.13
CA ALA A 42 -8.69 -9.78 12.97
C ALA A 42 -7.91 -8.46 13.17
N HIS A 43 -8.33 -7.35 12.57
CA HIS A 43 -7.72 -6.04 12.78
C HIS A 43 -7.63 -5.64 14.25
N LYS A 44 -8.65 -5.97 15.05
CA LYS A 44 -8.70 -5.62 16.48
C LYS A 44 -7.89 -6.58 17.35
N MET A 45 -7.93 -7.87 17.04
CA MET A 45 -7.48 -8.93 17.96
C MET A 45 -6.25 -9.70 17.48
N GLY A 46 -5.88 -9.58 16.22
CA GLY A 46 -4.87 -10.40 15.54
C GLY A 46 -5.49 -11.52 14.70
N PRO A 47 -4.80 -11.97 13.62
CA PRO A 47 -5.37 -12.88 12.62
C PRO A 47 -5.59 -14.30 13.14
N THR A 48 -4.84 -14.72 14.17
CA THR A 48 -4.91 -16.06 14.79
C THR A 48 -5.65 -16.06 16.13
N HIS A 49 -6.23 -14.93 16.52
CA HIS A 49 -6.91 -14.83 17.81
C HIS A 49 -8.18 -15.67 17.86
N ARG A 50 -8.50 -16.24 19.03
CA ARG A 50 -9.67 -17.11 19.23
C ARG A 50 -10.99 -16.47 18.78
N ALA A 51 -11.10 -15.14 18.91
CA ALA A 51 -12.27 -14.39 18.45
C ALA A 51 -12.39 -14.39 16.92
N ALA A 52 -11.32 -14.08 16.19
CA ALA A 52 -11.29 -14.10 14.73
C ALA A 52 -11.62 -15.50 14.19
N PHE A 53 -11.07 -16.55 14.81
CA PHE A 53 -11.40 -17.93 14.47
C PHE A 53 -12.83 -18.37 14.85
N ARG A 54 -13.51 -17.71 15.79
CA ARG A 54 -14.94 -17.97 16.00
C ARG A 54 -15.75 -17.41 14.83
N THR A 55 -15.43 -16.20 14.39
CA THR A 55 -16.05 -15.57 13.23
C THR A 55 -15.86 -16.40 11.96
N LEU A 56 -14.65 -16.91 11.68
CA LEU A 56 -14.43 -17.82 10.54
C LEU A 56 -15.30 -19.09 10.60
N ARG A 57 -15.48 -19.69 11.78
CA ARG A 57 -16.38 -20.85 11.94
C ARG A 57 -17.84 -20.47 11.69
N GLU A 58 -18.24 -19.25 11.96
CA GLU A 58 -19.59 -18.77 11.64
C GLU A 58 -19.76 -18.58 10.14
N ILE A 59 -18.78 -17.98 9.46
CA ILE A 59 -18.75 -17.88 8.00
C ILE A 59 -18.81 -19.29 7.36
N ASP A 60 -18.05 -20.27 7.84
CA ASP A 60 -18.11 -21.67 7.37
C ASP A 60 -19.53 -22.26 7.45
N ARG A 61 -20.25 -21.99 8.54
CA ARG A 61 -21.64 -22.44 8.68
C ARG A 61 -22.57 -21.80 7.65
N ARG A 62 -22.35 -20.53 7.28
CA ARG A 62 -23.14 -19.83 6.24
C ARG A 62 -22.82 -20.34 4.85
N ILE A 63 -21.55 -20.56 4.54
CA ILE A 63 -21.12 -21.21 3.30
C ILE A 63 -21.79 -22.60 3.18
N ARG A 64 -21.79 -23.39 4.26
CA ARG A 64 -22.47 -24.69 4.29
C ARG A 64 -23.98 -24.58 4.06
N GLN A 65 -24.63 -23.53 4.57
CA GLN A 65 -26.05 -23.29 4.35
C GLN A 65 -26.34 -22.98 2.86
N ILE A 66 -25.52 -22.13 2.24
CA ILE A 66 -25.57 -21.81 0.81
C ILE A 66 -25.35 -23.06 -0.04
N ASP A 67 -24.31 -23.85 0.28
CA ASP A 67 -23.99 -25.09 -0.42
C ASP A 67 -25.13 -26.12 -0.36
N ARG A 68 -25.77 -26.26 0.81
CA ARG A 68 -26.96 -27.10 0.97
C ARG A 68 -28.15 -26.60 0.15
N MET A 69 -28.36 -25.28 0.08
CA MET A 69 -29.46 -24.69 -0.69
C MET A 69 -29.26 -24.93 -2.19
N ARG A 70 -28.07 -24.62 -2.72
CA ARG A 70 -27.78 -24.80 -4.17
C ARG A 70 -27.86 -26.26 -4.61
N THR A 71 -27.51 -27.21 -3.76
CA THR A 71 -27.50 -28.65 -4.10
C THR A 71 -28.90 -29.26 -4.07
N ARG A 72 -29.78 -28.77 -3.19
CA ARG A 72 -31.16 -29.25 -3.03
C ARG A 72 -32.15 -28.56 -3.96
N TYR A 73 -32.03 -27.24 -4.14
CA TYR A 73 -32.93 -26.47 -5.00
C TYR A 73 -32.42 -26.43 -6.45
N ARG A 74 -32.84 -27.40 -7.27
CA ARG A 74 -32.35 -27.61 -8.63
C ARG A 74 -33.00 -26.72 -9.71
N GLY A 75 -33.62 -25.60 -9.32
CA GLY A 75 -34.25 -24.66 -10.27
C GLY A 75 -33.24 -23.98 -11.22
N ARG A 76 -31.98 -23.87 -10.79
CA ARG A 76 -30.81 -23.45 -11.58
C ARG A 76 -29.56 -24.07 -10.98
N ARG A 77 -28.61 -24.52 -11.79
CA ARG A 77 -27.34 -25.06 -11.29
C ARG A 77 -26.37 -23.91 -11.00
N TYR A 78 -25.79 -23.90 -9.80
CA TYR A 78 -24.78 -22.93 -9.38
C TYR A 78 -23.45 -23.61 -9.06
N ALA A 79 -22.38 -23.07 -9.61
CA ALA A 79 -21.00 -23.38 -9.24
C ALA A 79 -20.59 -22.49 -8.06
N LEU A 80 -20.22 -23.07 -6.93
CA LEU A 80 -19.80 -22.32 -5.74
C LEU A 80 -18.29 -22.14 -5.74
N HIS A 81 -17.83 -20.90 -5.82
CA HIS A 81 -16.44 -20.52 -5.61
C HIS A 81 -16.34 -19.74 -4.29
N ILE A 82 -15.26 -19.94 -3.55
CA ILE A 82 -14.97 -19.21 -2.31
C ILE A 82 -13.57 -18.62 -2.49
N LEU A 83 -13.40 -17.33 -2.24
CA LEU A 83 -12.11 -16.68 -2.37
C LEU A 83 -11.87 -15.73 -1.22
N SER A 84 -10.59 -15.47 -0.97
CA SER A 84 -10.10 -14.34 -0.18
C SER A 84 -9.45 -13.37 -1.15
N ASP A 85 -9.80 -12.09 -1.06
CA ASP A 85 -9.18 -11.02 -1.82
C ASP A 85 -7.75 -10.72 -1.34
N HIS A 86 -7.48 -10.93 -0.05
CA HIS A 86 -6.15 -10.85 0.54
C HIS A 86 -5.95 -11.90 1.65
N GLY A 87 -4.71 -12.10 2.08
CA GLY A 87 -4.41 -12.76 3.36
C GLY A 87 -4.45 -11.76 4.52
N ASN A 88 -3.95 -12.12 5.71
CA ASN A 88 -3.90 -11.17 6.83
C ASN A 88 -2.66 -11.40 7.70
N SER A 89 -1.84 -10.36 7.87
CA SER A 89 -0.59 -10.45 8.63
C SER A 89 -0.78 -9.99 10.08
N PRO A 90 -0.13 -10.62 11.07
CA PRO A 90 -0.04 -10.02 12.39
C PRO A 90 0.69 -8.68 12.29
N ALA A 91 0.24 -7.68 13.04
CA ALA A 91 0.74 -6.32 12.89
C ALA A 91 1.37 -5.76 14.18
N THR A 92 2.28 -4.81 14.01
CA THR A 92 2.76 -3.93 15.09
C THR A 92 2.46 -2.48 14.71
N PRO A 93 1.65 -1.74 15.46
CA PRO A 93 1.42 -0.32 15.19
C PRO A 93 2.71 0.48 15.19
N PHE A 94 2.92 1.32 14.17
CA PHE A 94 4.07 2.21 14.02
C PHE A 94 4.29 3.07 15.26
N ARG A 95 3.20 3.60 15.83
CA ARG A 95 3.24 4.40 17.07
C ARG A 95 3.87 3.69 18.27
N TRP A 96 3.86 2.36 18.30
CA TRP A 96 4.52 1.61 19.38
C TRP A 96 6.04 1.53 19.18
N ARG A 97 6.52 1.72 17.95
CA ARG A 97 7.95 1.75 17.59
C ARG A 97 8.50 3.18 17.63
N ALA A 98 7.76 4.13 17.05
CA ALA A 98 8.20 5.52 16.89
C ALA A 98 7.75 6.45 18.02
N GLY A 99 6.81 6.02 18.88
CA GLY A 99 6.25 6.87 19.95
C GLY A 99 5.18 7.87 19.48
N MET A 100 4.97 8.00 18.17
CA MET A 100 4.02 8.92 17.53
C MET A 100 3.43 8.29 16.26
N SER A 101 2.34 8.87 15.74
CA SER A 101 1.78 8.48 14.44
C SER A 101 2.70 8.87 13.28
N LEU A 102 2.51 8.24 12.11
CA LEU A 102 3.27 8.61 10.92
C LEU A 102 3.01 10.07 10.51
N GLY A 103 1.77 10.54 10.67
CA GLY A 103 1.40 11.93 10.37
C GLY A 103 2.14 12.94 11.25
N GLU A 104 2.17 12.70 12.57
CA GLU A 104 2.93 13.53 13.52
C GLU A 104 4.43 13.53 13.16
N PHE A 105 4.99 12.34 12.88
CA PHE A 105 6.39 12.21 12.49
C PHE A 105 6.72 13.01 11.22
N VAL A 106 5.91 12.89 10.17
CA VAL A 106 6.08 13.65 8.92
C VAL A 106 5.95 15.15 9.17
N GLY A 107 5.01 15.57 10.02
CA GLY A 107 4.85 16.95 10.44
C GLY A 107 6.10 17.51 11.13
N GLU A 108 6.71 16.76 12.05
CA GLU A 108 7.96 17.15 12.71
C GLU A 108 9.12 17.29 11.71
N GLN A 109 9.27 16.35 10.77
CA GLN A 109 10.31 16.45 9.73
C GLN A 109 10.10 17.65 8.79
N ALA A 110 8.84 18.03 8.54
CA ALA A 110 8.53 19.21 7.74
C ALA A 110 8.79 20.52 8.50
N ALA A 111 8.45 20.59 9.78
CA ALA A 111 8.70 21.75 10.64
C ALA A 111 10.19 21.97 10.94
N GLY A 112 10.97 20.89 11.07
CA GLY A 112 12.42 20.93 11.22
C GLY A 112 13.14 21.61 10.04
N ALA A 113 12.52 21.66 8.85
CA ALA A 113 13.04 22.43 7.72
C ALA A 113 12.86 23.95 7.90
N ALA A 114 11.87 24.40 8.68
CA ALA A 114 11.60 25.80 8.95
C ALA A 114 12.49 26.36 10.09
N SER A 115 12.83 25.54 11.09
CA SER A 115 13.64 26.00 12.24
C SER A 115 15.12 26.23 11.92
N VAL A 116 15.66 25.64 10.85
CA VAL A 116 17.01 25.96 10.36
C VAL A 116 17.08 27.36 9.71
N ASP A 117 15.92 27.94 9.33
CA ASP A 117 15.82 29.24 8.67
C ASP A 117 15.85 30.42 9.67
N GLU A 118 15.69 30.18 10.99
CA GLU A 118 15.69 31.25 12.00
C GLU A 118 17.06 31.93 12.22
N GLN A 119 18.15 31.42 11.64
CA GLN A 119 19.46 32.08 11.64
C GLN A 119 19.77 32.90 10.37
N ALA A 120 18.88 32.91 9.37
CA ALA A 120 19.09 33.60 8.11
C ALA A 120 17.96 34.59 7.80
N HIS A 121 17.75 35.57 8.68
CA HIS A 121 16.93 36.73 8.37
C HIS A 121 17.59 37.61 7.30
N TRP A 122 17.29 37.33 6.03
CA TRP A 122 17.12 38.34 4.99
C TRP A 122 16.04 37.82 4.02
N ALA A 123 15.02 38.64 3.76
CA ALA A 123 13.90 38.27 2.91
C ALA A 123 14.37 38.09 1.45
N VAL A 124 14.59 36.84 1.04
CA VAL A 124 14.73 36.46 -0.37
C VAL A 124 13.32 36.33 -0.97
N PRO A 125 13.02 36.93 -2.13
CA PRO A 125 11.79 36.65 -2.84
C PRO A 125 11.65 35.13 -3.14
N SER A 126 10.49 34.58 -2.77
CA SER A 126 10.11 33.15 -2.79
C SER A 126 10.46 32.36 -4.06
N ALA A 127 10.49 32.99 -5.23
CA ALA A 127 10.79 32.33 -6.51
C ALA A 127 12.28 31.99 -6.70
N ASP A 128 13.17 32.64 -5.95
CA ASP A 128 14.62 32.45 -6.08
C ASP A 128 15.13 31.28 -5.24
N LYS A 129 14.45 30.91 -4.14
CA LYS A 129 14.84 29.77 -3.30
C LYS A 129 14.77 28.46 -4.10
N ALA A 130 13.68 28.22 -4.83
CA ALA A 130 13.51 27.00 -5.64
C ALA A 130 14.36 26.98 -6.93
N ARG A 131 14.65 28.13 -7.54
CA ARG A 131 15.63 28.24 -8.65
C ARG A 131 17.07 28.03 -8.19
N TYR A 132 17.42 28.58 -7.02
CA TYR A 132 18.70 28.37 -6.35
C TYR A 132 18.88 26.91 -5.95
N MET A 133 17.82 26.24 -5.46
CA MET A 133 17.83 24.82 -5.08
C MET A 133 18.05 23.86 -6.25
N LEU A 134 17.56 24.19 -7.45
CA LEU A 134 17.82 23.40 -8.68
C LEU A 134 19.24 23.65 -9.23
N ALA A 135 19.76 24.87 -9.11
CA ALA A 135 21.15 25.21 -9.50
C ALA A 135 22.20 24.66 -8.51
N GLU A 136 21.82 24.48 -7.24
CA GLU A 136 22.70 24.01 -6.16
C GLU A 136 22.67 22.47 -6.00
N TRP A 137 22.39 21.71 -7.06
CA TRP A 137 22.43 20.23 -7.03
C TRP A 137 23.77 19.67 -6.53
N GLU A 138 24.88 20.29 -6.93
CA GLU A 138 26.24 19.90 -6.52
C GLU A 138 26.57 20.28 -5.05
N GLY A 139 25.85 21.26 -4.50
CA GLY A 139 25.95 21.64 -3.09
C GLY A 139 25.14 20.73 -2.18
N LEU A 140 23.93 20.36 -2.62
CA LEU A 140 23.05 19.44 -1.90
C LEU A 140 23.66 18.04 -1.78
N GLU A 141 24.26 17.51 -2.85
CA GLU A 141 24.89 16.18 -2.84
C GLU A 141 25.97 16.02 -1.75
N ARG A 142 26.63 17.10 -1.36
CA ARG A 142 27.62 17.11 -0.26
C ARG A 142 27.01 17.19 1.13
N ARG A 143 25.79 17.73 1.25
CA ARG A 143 25.01 17.84 2.50
C ARG A 143 24.09 16.65 2.72
N LEU A 144 23.77 15.91 1.66
CA LEU A 144 22.95 14.72 1.75
C LEU A 144 23.69 13.59 2.48
N PRO A 145 23.00 12.85 3.35
CA PRO A 145 23.57 11.67 3.98
C PRO A 145 24.00 10.64 2.92
N PRO A 146 25.04 9.82 3.18
CA PRO A 146 25.66 8.94 2.17
C PRO A 146 24.68 8.01 1.45
N ARG A 147 23.62 7.57 2.15
CA ARG A 147 22.52 6.75 1.59
C ARG A 147 21.76 7.48 0.48
N LEU A 148 21.37 8.72 0.71
CA LEU A 148 20.61 9.52 -0.25
C LEU A 148 21.49 9.93 -1.43
N ARG A 149 22.76 10.28 -1.17
CA ARG A 149 23.72 10.57 -2.23
C ARG A 149 23.89 9.41 -3.21
N ARG A 150 24.04 8.18 -2.69
CA ARG A 150 24.10 6.97 -3.52
C ARG A 150 22.78 6.72 -4.25
N ALA A 151 21.64 6.97 -3.61
CA ALA A 151 20.33 6.78 -4.24
C ALA A 151 20.06 7.76 -5.39
N LEU A 152 20.55 8.99 -5.28
CA LEU A 152 20.38 10.03 -6.30
C LEU A 152 21.48 10.00 -7.38
N THR A 153 22.52 9.18 -7.24
CA THR A 153 23.51 8.97 -8.31
C THR A 153 22.90 8.39 -9.61
N PRO A 154 22.12 7.30 -9.59
CA PRO A 154 21.44 6.79 -10.79
C PRO A 154 20.38 7.77 -11.31
N LEU A 155 19.82 8.62 -10.44
CA LEU A 155 18.98 9.74 -10.84
C LEU A 155 19.81 10.74 -11.67
N ARG A 156 21.03 11.08 -11.26
CA ARG A 156 21.95 12.00 -11.95
C ARG A 156 22.24 11.60 -13.42
N GLU A 157 22.43 10.32 -13.69
CA GLU A 157 22.66 9.80 -15.05
C GLU A 157 21.40 9.84 -15.95
N HIS A 158 20.21 10.00 -15.35
CA HIS A 158 18.94 9.93 -16.06
C HIS A 158 18.15 11.25 -16.09
N VAL A 159 18.35 12.09 -15.08
CA VAL A 159 17.86 13.47 -14.95
C VAL A 159 18.67 14.41 -15.85
N SER A 160 19.95 14.13 -16.08
CA SER A 160 20.82 14.92 -16.97
C SER A 160 20.39 14.95 -18.44
N ARG A 161 19.37 14.19 -18.86
CA ARG A 161 18.84 14.23 -20.24
C ARG A 161 17.36 14.59 -20.37
N ARG A 162 16.58 14.67 -19.29
CA ARG A 162 15.12 14.89 -19.35
C ARG A 162 14.50 15.62 -18.15
N VAL A 163 15.26 16.40 -17.38
CA VAL A 163 14.61 17.47 -16.59
C VAL A 163 14.13 18.51 -17.58
N THR A 164 12.90 18.33 -18.05
CA THR A 164 12.08 19.44 -18.53
C THR A 164 12.21 20.51 -17.46
N PRO A 165 12.59 21.77 -17.78
CA PRO A 165 12.83 22.79 -16.78
C PRO A 165 11.60 22.83 -15.87
N VAL A 166 11.78 22.39 -14.63
CA VAL A 166 10.75 22.41 -13.60
C VAL A 166 10.25 23.86 -13.56
N SER A 167 9.01 24.07 -13.96
CA SER A 167 8.38 25.38 -13.82
C SER A 167 8.15 25.61 -12.34
N VAL A 168 9.16 26.17 -11.67
CA VAL A 168 9.11 26.62 -10.27
C VAL A 168 7.92 27.58 -10.04
N ALA A 169 7.35 28.16 -11.11
CA ALA A 169 6.15 28.97 -11.06
C ALA A 169 4.88 28.20 -10.62
N ASP A 170 4.91 26.87 -10.58
CA ASP A 170 3.76 26.03 -10.21
C ASP A 170 3.74 25.64 -8.71
N TYR A 171 4.64 26.20 -7.89
CA TYR A 171 4.70 25.96 -6.45
C TYR A 171 4.04 27.07 -5.65
N ASP A 172 3.11 26.66 -4.78
CA ASP A 172 2.48 27.50 -3.77
C ASP A 172 3.19 27.31 -2.43
N LEU A 173 4.24 28.10 -2.20
CA LEU A 173 5.10 27.98 -1.03
C LEU A 173 4.37 28.30 0.30
N ASP A 174 3.26 29.05 0.24
CA ASP A 174 2.41 29.27 1.43
C ASP A 174 1.79 27.94 1.91
N ARG A 175 1.72 26.95 1.03
CA ARG A 175 1.24 25.58 1.31
C ARG A 175 2.38 24.58 1.54
N GLN A 176 3.61 25.03 1.77
CA GLN A 176 4.75 24.13 2.00
C GLN A 176 4.55 23.21 3.21
N GLN A 177 3.77 23.63 4.21
CA GLN A 177 3.42 22.81 5.38
C GLN A 177 2.09 22.06 5.24
N ASP A 178 1.37 22.24 4.13
CA ASP A 178 0.13 21.54 3.83
C ASP A 178 0.44 20.13 3.30
N ILE A 179 0.65 19.21 4.24
CA ILE A 179 1.05 17.84 3.98
C ILE A 179 -0.03 16.90 4.49
N VAL A 180 -0.49 16.00 3.62
CA VAL A 180 -1.49 14.98 3.95
C VAL A 180 -0.81 13.61 4.00
N VAL A 181 -0.97 12.91 5.11
CA VAL A 181 -0.55 11.51 5.26
C VAL A 181 -1.77 10.63 5.26
N SER A 182 -1.92 9.80 4.23
CA SER A 182 -3.01 8.84 4.09
C SER A 182 -2.47 7.43 4.33
N ALA A 183 -2.68 6.92 5.55
CA ALA A 183 -2.31 5.56 5.93
C ALA A 183 -3.42 4.54 5.59
N SER A 184 -3.02 3.36 5.14
CA SER A 184 -3.86 2.19 4.91
C SER A 184 -3.05 0.94 5.25
N GLY A 185 -3.27 0.37 6.44
CA GLY A 185 -2.51 -0.76 6.94
C GLY A 185 -1.00 -0.46 7.02
N PRO A 186 -0.13 -1.23 6.33
CA PRO A 186 1.31 -1.01 6.33
C PRO A 186 1.79 -0.16 5.14
N LEU A 187 0.87 0.44 4.39
CA LEU A 187 1.13 1.36 3.28
C LEU A 187 0.68 2.76 3.68
N ALA A 188 1.43 3.79 3.31
CA ALA A 188 0.99 5.16 3.41
C ALA A 188 1.40 5.97 2.19
N HIS A 189 0.52 6.87 1.77
CA HIS A 189 0.84 7.91 0.79
C HIS A 189 1.01 9.25 1.50
N ILE A 190 2.04 10.00 1.10
CA ILE A 190 2.29 11.36 1.56
C ILE A 190 2.08 12.29 0.36
N TYR A 191 1.22 13.28 0.54
CA TYR A 191 0.89 14.29 -0.47
C TYR A 191 1.34 15.66 0.02
N LEU A 192 2.11 16.37 -0.81
CA LEU A 192 2.55 17.72 -0.57
C LEU A 192 1.70 18.65 -1.43
N ASN A 193 0.78 19.38 -0.81
CA ASN A 193 -0.19 20.22 -1.53
C ASN A 193 0.39 21.53 -2.08
N ILE A 194 1.72 21.63 -2.11
CA ILE A 194 2.50 22.72 -2.67
C ILE A 194 2.37 22.82 -4.20
N SER A 195 1.97 21.74 -4.88
CA SER A 195 1.72 21.73 -6.32
C SER A 195 0.43 20.98 -6.67
N ARG A 196 -0.14 21.29 -7.84
CA ARG A 196 -1.30 20.57 -8.39
C ARG A 196 -0.90 19.31 -9.15
N ARG A 197 0.37 19.18 -9.51
CA ARG A 197 0.92 17.98 -10.15
C ARG A 197 1.64 17.12 -9.11
N PRO A 198 1.76 15.81 -9.35
CA PRO A 198 2.62 14.96 -8.56
C PRO A 198 4.10 15.43 -8.59
N LEU A 199 4.79 15.35 -7.45
CA LEU A 199 6.20 15.70 -7.27
C LEU A 199 7.13 14.50 -7.38
N ASP A 200 8.22 14.63 -8.12
CA ASP A 200 9.27 13.62 -8.15
C ASP A 200 10.04 13.61 -6.82
N LEU A 201 10.64 12.47 -6.47
CA LEU A 201 11.37 12.25 -5.22
C LEU A 201 12.39 13.36 -4.95
N ILE A 202 13.06 13.83 -5.99
CA ILE A 202 14.04 14.90 -5.85
C ILE A 202 13.41 16.24 -5.46
N GLU A 203 12.23 16.54 -5.98
CA GLU A 203 11.51 17.77 -5.64
C GLU A 203 11.11 17.74 -4.17
N VAL A 204 10.67 16.58 -3.68
CA VAL A 204 10.39 16.36 -2.25
C VAL A 204 11.65 16.51 -1.40
N VAL A 205 12.78 15.93 -1.81
CA VAL A 205 14.07 16.06 -1.10
C VAL A 205 14.55 17.51 -1.07
N LEU A 206 14.32 18.28 -2.13
CA LEU A 206 14.65 19.71 -2.16
C LEU A 206 13.75 20.46 -1.17
N LEU A 207 12.44 20.32 -1.29
CA LEU A 207 11.45 21.06 -0.48
C LEU A 207 11.49 20.69 1.01
N HIS A 208 11.79 19.42 1.33
CA HIS A 208 11.86 18.89 2.70
C HIS A 208 13.10 17.98 2.88
N PRO A 209 14.30 18.56 3.06
CA PRO A 209 15.57 17.81 3.07
C PRO A 209 15.68 16.72 4.14
N GLN A 210 15.00 16.91 5.27
CA GLN A 210 15.03 15.96 6.39
C GLN A 210 13.97 14.85 6.25
N MET A 211 12.97 15.00 5.40
CA MET A 211 11.81 14.11 5.36
C MET A 211 12.17 12.67 4.99
N VAL A 212 12.82 12.49 3.84
CA VAL A 212 13.18 11.14 3.35
C VAL A 212 14.21 10.49 4.29
N ASP A 213 15.15 11.28 4.80
CA ASP A 213 16.18 10.77 5.71
C ASP A 213 15.60 10.36 7.07
N GLY A 214 14.71 11.17 7.63
CA GLY A 214 13.97 10.88 8.85
C GLY A 214 13.13 9.61 8.71
N LEU A 215 12.36 9.49 7.62
CA LEU A 215 11.55 8.30 7.35
C LEU A 215 12.41 7.03 7.24
N LEU A 216 13.57 7.09 6.60
CA LEU A 216 14.49 5.94 6.53
C LEU A 216 15.22 5.69 7.87
N GLY A 217 15.31 6.70 8.74
CA GLY A 217 15.95 6.61 10.05
C GLY A 217 15.06 6.00 11.13
N VAL A 218 13.75 6.26 11.10
CA VAL A 218 12.82 5.85 12.16
C VAL A 218 12.52 4.34 12.15
N GLU A 219 12.40 3.76 13.34
CA GLU A 219 12.03 2.35 13.48
C GLU A 219 10.60 2.12 13.03
N GLY A 220 10.42 1.13 12.17
CA GLY A 220 9.11 0.72 11.67
C GLY A 220 8.85 1.08 10.21
N VAL A 221 9.68 1.91 9.58
CA VAL A 221 9.68 2.09 8.12
C VAL A 221 10.61 1.07 7.49
N GLY A 222 10.12 0.34 6.49
CA GLY A 222 10.89 -0.62 5.70
C GLY A 222 11.45 0.00 4.43
N ALA A 223 10.63 0.77 3.71
CA ALA A 223 11.04 1.46 2.50
C ALA A 223 10.30 2.78 2.29
N VAL A 224 10.97 3.71 1.61
CA VAL A 224 10.39 4.94 1.07
C VAL A 224 10.49 4.90 -0.45
N ILE A 225 9.40 5.20 -1.13
CA ILE A 225 9.26 5.09 -2.58
C ILE A 225 8.88 6.46 -3.12
N GLY A 226 9.46 6.85 -4.24
CA GLY A 226 9.09 8.07 -4.97
C GLY A 226 9.33 7.93 -6.46
N ARG A 227 8.82 8.89 -7.24
CA ARG A 227 8.95 8.90 -8.70
C ARG A 227 10.18 9.65 -9.18
N ALA A 228 10.60 9.35 -10.39
CA ALA A 228 11.60 10.09 -11.16
C ALA A 228 11.22 10.02 -12.65
N GLY A 229 10.27 10.88 -13.06
CA GLY A 229 9.54 10.72 -14.32
C GLY A 229 8.83 9.37 -14.37
N GLU A 230 9.05 8.62 -15.46
CA GLU A 230 8.48 7.28 -15.72
C GLU A 230 9.12 6.15 -14.89
N ARG A 231 9.82 6.50 -13.82
CA ARG A 231 10.59 5.55 -13.01
C ARG A 231 10.20 5.64 -11.56
N THR A 232 10.41 4.52 -10.87
CA THR A 232 10.21 4.42 -9.43
C THR A 232 11.54 4.20 -8.74
N ILE A 233 11.79 4.97 -7.70
CA ILE A 233 12.94 4.81 -6.84
C ILE A 233 12.44 4.27 -5.51
N VAL A 234 13.03 3.16 -5.07
CA VAL A 234 12.77 2.54 -3.77
C VAL A 234 14.03 2.66 -2.92
N LEU A 235 13.88 3.26 -1.75
CA LEU A 235 14.93 3.48 -0.78
C LEU A 235 14.70 2.59 0.44
N GLY A 236 15.68 1.77 0.78
CA GLY A 236 15.68 0.96 1.99
C GLY A 236 16.43 1.62 3.13
N ARG A 237 16.06 1.27 4.36
CA ARG A 237 16.71 1.73 5.59
C ARG A 237 18.22 1.47 5.62
N ASP A 238 18.67 0.32 5.12
CA ASP A 238 20.08 -0.11 5.14
C ASP A 238 20.92 0.50 3.99
N GLY A 239 20.42 1.57 3.36
CA GLY A 239 21.08 2.24 2.23
C GLY A 239 20.92 1.50 0.90
N GLY A 240 20.09 0.45 0.88
CA GLY A 240 19.66 -0.25 -0.31
C GLY A 240 18.84 0.63 -1.24
N VAL A 241 19.06 0.49 -2.55
CA VAL A 241 18.34 1.30 -3.55
C VAL A 241 17.94 0.43 -4.72
N THR A 242 16.67 0.49 -5.10
CA THR A 242 16.17 -0.10 -6.34
C THR A 242 15.61 0.99 -7.23
N VAL A 243 16.04 1.02 -8.49
CA VAL A 243 15.45 1.84 -9.54
C VAL A 243 14.68 0.93 -10.49
N LEU A 244 13.40 1.24 -10.66
CA LEU A 244 12.45 0.49 -11.46
C LEU A 244 12.06 1.33 -12.68
N ASP A 245 12.13 0.71 -13.85
CA ASP A 245 11.44 1.17 -15.05
C ASP A 245 10.60 0.02 -15.62
N ALA A 246 9.78 0.31 -16.63
CA ALA A 246 8.86 -0.67 -17.23
C ALA A 246 9.56 -1.95 -17.77
N ALA A 247 10.87 -1.94 -18.01
CA ALA A 247 11.61 -3.06 -18.62
C ALA A 247 12.85 -3.50 -17.83
N ARG A 248 13.28 -2.76 -16.80
CA ARG A 248 14.57 -2.93 -16.14
C ARG A 248 14.49 -2.59 -14.65
N VAL A 249 15.12 -3.46 -13.86
CA VAL A 249 15.36 -3.26 -12.44
C VAL A 249 16.86 -3.08 -12.24
N VAL A 250 17.26 -1.99 -11.59
CA VAL A 250 18.66 -1.76 -11.17
C VAL A 250 18.70 -1.74 -9.65
N VAL A 251 19.40 -2.72 -9.07
CA VAL A 251 19.53 -2.87 -7.62
C VAL A 251 20.94 -2.47 -7.18
N ARG A 252 21.02 -1.68 -6.11
CA ARG A 252 22.22 -1.50 -5.31
C ARG A 252 22.01 -2.24 -3.99
N GLU A 253 22.82 -3.26 -3.77
CA GLU A 253 22.71 -4.09 -2.58
C GLU A 253 22.93 -3.29 -1.28
N PRO A 254 22.19 -3.58 -0.20
CA PRO A 254 21.17 -4.64 -0.11
C PRO A 254 19.87 -4.30 -0.86
N CYS A 255 19.22 -5.28 -1.49
CA CYS A 255 17.92 -5.05 -2.15
C CYS A 255 16.82 -4.65 -1.12
N PRO A 256 16.22 -3.46 -1.21
CA PRO A 256 15.19 -3.00 -0.28
C PRO A 256 13.86 -3.77 -0.40
N LEU A 257 13.68 -4.55 -1.48
CA LEU A 257 12.42 -5.25 -1.77
C LEU A 257 12.31 -6.63 -1.13
N THR A 258 13.45 -7.25 -0.78
CA THR A 258 13.51 -8.66 -0.34
C THR A 258 12.67 -8.94 0.90
N MET A 259 12.49 -7.96 1.79
CA MET A 259 11.69 -8.15 3.01
C MET A 259 10.17 -8.22 2.74
N PHE A 260 9.73 -7.80 1.56
CA PHE A 260 8.33 -7.67 1.20
C PHE A 260 7.79 -8.86 0.39
N GLY A 261 8.65 -9.81 0.02
CA GLY A 261 8.28 -10.98 -0.79
C GLY A 261 9.25 -11.20 -1.94
N GLU A 262 8.76 -11.86 -2.99
CA GLU A 262 9.53 -12.11 -4.20
C GLU A 262 9.87 -10.77 -4.90
N PRO A 263 11.17 -10.42 -5.07
CA PRO A 263 11.58 -9.09 -5.51
C PRO A 263 10.99 -8.64 -6.85
N ASP A 264 10.84 -9.52 -7.84
CA ASP A 264 10.34 -9.15 -9.16
C ASP A 264 8.85 -8.83 -9.12
N TYR A 265 8.06 -9.62 -8.39
CA TYR A 265 6.65 -9.34 -8.12
C TYR A 265 6.48 -8.01 -7.39
N VAL A 266 7.22 -7.83 -6.29
CA VAL A 266 7.15 -6.61 -5.48
C VAL A 266 7.54 -5.38 -6.32
N ALA A 267 8.60 -5.49 -7.13
CA ALA A 267 9.04 -4.43 -8.03
C ALA A 267 7.92 -4.00 -8.99
N ARG A 268 7.24 -4.96 -9.65
CA ARG A 268 6.13 -4.66 -10.55
C ARG A 268 4.98 -3.95 -9.82
N GLN A 269 4.59 -4.44 -8.65
CA GLN A 269 3.49 -3.87 -7.88
C GLN A 269 3.81 -2.44 -7.37
N VAL A 270 5.03 -2.22 -6.87
CA VAL A 270 5.49 -0.90 -6.42
C VAL A 270 5.57 0.08 -7.60
N HIS A 271 6.11 -0.35 -8.74
CA HIS A 271 6.18 0.48 -9.93
C HIS A 271 4.77 0.88 -10.40
N TYR A 272 3.87 -0.10 -10.49
CA TYR A 272 2.47 0.12 -10.86
C TYR A 272 1.77 1.11 -9.90
N LEU A 273 1.83 0.87 -8.58
CA LEU A 273 1.23 1.73 -7.56
C LEU A 273 1.73 3.18 -7.63
N SER A 274 3.05 3.37 -7.82
CA SER A 274 3.64 4.70 -7.85
C SER A 274 3.18 5.55 -9.04
N HIS A 275 2.64 4.95 -10.10
CA HIS A 275 2.19 5.65 -11.31
C HIS A 275 0.66 5.78 -11.43
N PHE A 276 -0.10 5.43 -10.38
CA PHE A 276 -1.52 5.76 -10.36
C PHE A 276 -1.75 7.28 -10.36
N PRO A 277 -2.82 7.79 -11.01
CA PRO A 277 -3.13 9.22 -11.03
C PRO A 277 -3.30 9.85 -9.64
N HIS A 278 -3.64 9.04 -8.64
CA HIS A 278 -3.86 9.45 -7.26
C HIS A 278 -2.76 8.98 -6.31
N SER A 279 -1.62 8.54 -6.83
CA SER A 279 -0.49 8.15 -5.98
C SER A 279 0.13 9.38 -5.31
N GLY A 280 0.41 9.28 -4.02
CA GLY A 280 1.17 10.30 -3.28
C GLY A 280 2.56 10.56 -3.85
N ASP A 281 3.11 11.72 -3.50
CA ASP A 281 4.45 12.16 -3.88
C ASP A 281 5.53 11.25 -3.28
N LEU A 282 5.29 10.76 -2.06
CA LEU A 282 5.99 9.63 -1.48
C LEU A 282 5.01 8.52 -1.11
N ILE A 283 5.49 7.29 -1.24
CA ILE A 283 4.85 6.10 -0.69
C ILE A 283 5.79 5.55 0.40
N VAL A 284 5.23 5.16 1.54
CA VAL A 284 5.96 4.57 2.66
C VAL A 284 5.43 3.17 2.92
N LEU A 285 6.33 2.20 3.03
CA LEU A 285 6.03 0.83 3.43
C LEU A 285 6.55 0.57 4.85
N GLY A 286 5.70 0.01 5.69
CA GLY A 286 6.08 -0.45 7.02
C GLY A 286 7.03 -1.65 6.96
N ALA A 287 7.93 -1.75 7.93
CA ALA A 287 8.90 -2.83 7.98
C ALA A 287 8.24 -4.20 8.25
N VAL A 288 8.80 -5.25 7.66
CA VAL A 288 8.43 -6.65 7.90
C VAL A 288 9.46 -7.30 8.82
N GLY A 289 9.00 -7.79 9.97
CA GLY A 289 9.80 -8.53 10.94
C GLY A 289 10.05 -9.97 10.49
N ARG A 290 11.12 -10.58 11.04
CA ARG A 290 11.45 -12.00 10.78
C ARG A 290 10.38 -12.97 11.28
N ASP A 291 9.55 -12.55 12.24
CA ASP A 291 8.41 -13.31 12.75
C ASP A 291 7.15 -13.15 11.88
N GLY A 292 7.27 -12.49 10.72
CA GLY A 292 6.17 -12.23 9.79
C GLY A 292 5.26 -11.08 10.21
N ARG A 293 5.58 -10.37 11.31
CA ARG A 293 4.82 -9.18 11.70
C ARG A 293 5.12 -8.01 10.78
N VAL A 294 4.08 -7.34 10.35
CA VAL A 294 4.20 -6.15 9.50
C VAL A 294 3.92 -4.91 10.34
N VAL A 295 4.73 -3.87 10.19
CA VAL A 295 4.47 -2.60 10.85
C VAL A 295 3.33 -1.90 10.12
N GLY A 296 2.22 -1.66 10.82
CA GLY A 296 1.07 -0.92 10.30
C GLY A 296 1.13 0.53 10.76
N PHE A 297 0.77 1.48 9.91
CA PHE A 297 0.65 2.90 10.29
C PHE A 297 -0.66 3.20 11.04
N GLU A 298 -1.54 2.21 11.13
CA GLU A 298 -2.78 2.25 11.92
C GLU A 298 -2.63 1.52 13.26
N GLY A 299 -3.57 1.77 14.18
CA GLY A 299 -3.61 1.17 15.52
C GLY A 299 -4.12 -0.27 15.58
N GLN A 300 -3.83 -1.10 14.58
CA GLN A 300 -4.40 -2.44 14.40
C GLN A 300 -3.40 -3.56 14.75
N MET A 301 -3.91 -4.72 15.21
CA MET A 301 -3.15 -5.92 15.58
C MET A 301 -2.99 -6.91 14.43
N ALA A 302 -3.71 -6.70 13.34
CA ALA A 302 -3.55 -7.39 12.06
C ALA A 302 -3.65 -6.37 10.94
N THR A 303 -3.03 -6.65 9.81
CA THR A 303 -2.94 -5.70 8.71
C THR A 303 -2.88 -6.39 7.35
N HIS A 304 -3.37 -5.67 6.36
CA HIS A 304 -3.34 -5.97 4.94
C HIS A 304 -3.31 -4.63 4.16
N GLY A 305 -3.43 -4.66 2.83
CA GLY A 305 -3.43 -3.45 2.02
C GLY A 305 -2.03 -2.89 1.70
N GLY A 306 -0.97 -3.64 1.98
CA GLY A 306 0.39 -3.36 1.50
C GLY A 306 1.13 -4.63 1.13
N LEU A 307 2.43 -4.69 1.46
CA LEU A 307 3.32 -5.76 1.02
C LEU A 307 3.98 -6.49 2.20
N GLY A 308 4.37 -7.74 1.96
CA GLY A 308 5.09 -8.58 2.92
C GLY A 308 4.22 -9.27 3.97
N GLY A 309 4.74 -10.34 4.55
CA GLY A 309 3.99 -11.20 5.47
C GLY A 309 2.86 -11.96 4.77
N ALA A 310 1.99 -12.58 5.57
CA ALA A 310 0.89 -13.43 5.08
C ALA A 310 -0.24 -12.64 4.37
N GLN A 311 -0.20 -11.31 4.35
CA GLN A 311 -1.23 -10.49 3.67
C GLN A 311 -1.23 -10.69 2.14
N GLY A 312 -0.08 -11.05 1.57
CA GLY A 312 0.10 -11.32 0.16
C GLY A 312 -0.29 -12.74 -0.28
N GLU A 313 -0.88 -13.55 0.62
CA GLU A 313 -1.26 -14.94 0.36
C GLU A 313 -2.79 -15.12 0.37
N PRO A 314 -3.50 -14.65 -0.67
CA PRO A 314 -4.92 -14.94 -0.85
C PRO A 314 -5.14 -16.40 -1.24
N PHE A 315 -6.40 -16.86 -1.19
CA PHE A 315 -6.76 -18.20 -1.66
C PHE A 315 -8.04 -18.19 -2.49
N ILE A 316 -8.20 -19.25 -3.29
CA ILE A 316 -9.45 -19.57 -3.98
C ILE A 316 -9.75 -21.07 -3.79
N VAL A 317 -11.01 -21.38 -3.54
CA VAL A 317 -11.59 -22.72 -3.54
C VAL A 317 -12.58 -22.77 -4.70
N TRP A 318 -12.42 -23.75 -5.57
CA TRP A 318 -13.22 -23.90 -6.77
C TRP A 318 -13.91 -25.28 -6.81
N PRO A 319 -15.05 -25.39 -7.52
CA PRO A 319 -15.74 -26.64 -7.74
C PRO A 319 -14.96 -27.55 -8.70
N THR A 320 -14.94 -28.86 -8.45
CA THR A 320 -14.17 -29.83 -9.25
C THR A 320 -14.65 -29.96 -10.69
N GLU A 321 -15.90 -29.58 -10.97
CA GLU A 321 -16.46 -29.56 -12.33
C GLU A 321 -15.86 -28.45 -13.22
N PHE A 322 -15.12 -27.52 -12.61
CA PHE A 322 -14.42 -26.42 -13.27
C PHE A 322 -12.94 -26.48 -12.88
N PRO A 323 -12.14 -27.31 -13.58
CA PRO A 323 -10.73 -27.46 -13.27
C PRO A 323 -10.01 -26.11 -13.30
N TYR A 324 -9.21 -25.86 -12.27
CA TYR A 324 -8.37 -24.70 -12.13
C TYR A 324 -6.92 -25.16 -11.97
N GLU A 325 -6.03 -24.58 -12.76
CA GLU A 325 -4.59 -24.81 -12.69
C GLU A 325 -4.01 -23.92 -11.56
N PRO A 326 -3.41 -24.48 -10.49
CA PRO A 326 -2.77 -23.68 -9.46
C PRO A 326 -1.72 -22.75 -10.05
N GLY A 327 -1.75 -21.47 -9.66
CA GLY A 327 -0.86 -20.44 -10.19
C GLY A 327 -1.26 -19.87 -11.56
N ALA A 328 -2.41 -20.27 -12.12
CA ALA A 328 -2.94 -19.66 -13.35
C ALA A 328 -3.38 -18.21 -13.17
N LEU A 329 -3.82 -17.83 -11.96
CA LEU A 329 -4.07 -16.44 -11.58
C LEU A 329 -2.90 -15.94 -10.73
N GLN A 330 -2.27 -14.87 -11.20
CA GLN A 330 -1.17 -14.18 -10.54
C GLN A 330 -1.57 -12.77 -10.07
N ASP A 331 -2.67 -12.23 -10.61
CA ASP A 331 -3.19 -10.91 -10.25
C ASP A 331 -4.72 -10.91 -10.13
N ALA A 332 -5.27 -10.08 -9.23
CA ALA A 332 -6.71 -9.97 -9.03
C ALA A 332 -7.47 -9.51 -10.28
N GLN A 333 -6.81 -8.76 -11.18
CA GLN A 333 -7.39 -8.30 -12.44
C GLN A 333 -7.77 -9.45 -13.39
N GLU A 334 -7.11 -10.61 -13.23
CA GLU A 334 -7.35 -11.80 -14.05
C GLU A 334 -8.63 -12.54 -13.62
N MET A 335 -9.14 -12.30 -12.40
CA MET A 335 -10.33 -12.96 -11.88
C MET A 335 -11.58 -12.68 -12.72
N TYR A 336 -11.74 -11.45 -13.23
CA TYR A 336 -12.89 -11.12 -14.08
C TYR A 336 -12.91 -11.96 -15.35
N ALA A 337 -11.77 -12.05 -16.04
CA ALA A 337 -11.65 -12.84 -17.26
C ALA A 337 -11.92 -14.32 -16.99
N TYR A 338 -11.39 -14.84 -15.87
CA TYR A 338 -11.65 -16.20 -15.40
C TYR A 338 -13.16 -16.46 -15.21
N PHE A 339 -13.85 -15.67 -14.38
CA PHE A 339 -15.28 -15.89 -14.12
C PHE A 339 -16.16 -15.63 -15.36
N SER A 340 -15.78 -14.67 -16.21
CA SER A 340 -16.47 -14.38 -17.47
C SER A 340 -16.38 -15.57 -18.44
N ALA A 341 -15.22 -16.22 -18.51
CA ALA A 341 -15.04 -17.43 -19.32
C ALA A 341 -15.92 -18.59 -18.82
N LEU A 342 -16.05 -18.76 -17.50
CA LEU A 342 -16.91 -19.78 -16.89
C LEU A 342 -18.41 -19.55 -17.13
N ALA A 343 -18.84 -18.29 -17.24
CA ALA A 343 -20.24 -17.92 -17.44
C ALA A 343 -20.72 -18.11 -18.88
N ARG A 344 -19.82 -18.30 -19.85
CA ARG A 344 -20.19 -18.52 -21.26
C ARG A 344 -20.77 -19.93 -21.43
N PRO A 345 -21.90 -20.09 -22.14
CA PRO A 345 -22.40 -21.42 -22.48
C PRO A 345 -21.33 -22.17 -23.28
N LYS A 346 -21.01 -23.41 -22.87
CA LYS A 346 -20.30 -24.34 -23.75
C LYS A 346 -21.25 -24.60 -24.92
N GLY A 347 -20.85 -24.13 -26.12
CA GLY A 347 -21.62 -24.27 -27.35
C GLY A 347 -21.86 -25.71 -27.76
#